data_AF-K7L382-F1
#
_entry.id   AF-K7L382-F1
#
_cell.length_a   1.000
_cell.length_b   1.000
_cell.length_c   1.000
_cell.angle_alpha   90.00
_cell.angle_beta   90.00
_cell.angle_gamma   90.00
#
_symmetry.space_group_name_H-M   'P 1'
#
loop_
_entity.id
_entity.type
_entity.pdbx_description
1 polymer ?
#
loop_
_entity_poly.entity_id
_entity_poly.type
_entity_poly.pdbx_seq_one_letter_code
_entity_poly.pdbx_strand_id
1 'polypeptide(L)'
;MARFSLDEISDTGAFVRSASTFRNWISRDLNSQFPPESGRYHLYVSYACPWASRCLAYLNIKGLNKAISFSAVKPIFERTNESDDYKGWVFPESETEVPGAEPDMLNGAKTIRELYEIASANYTGKYTVPVLWDKKLKTIVNNESSEIIRMFNTEFNSIAENPTLDLYPTDLKPQIDDTNEWIYTSINNGVYKCGFAKKQEPYNEAARQLYGALDKCEDILSKQRYICGNTLTEADIRLFVTLIRFDEIAR
;
A
#
# COMPACT_ATOMS: atom_id res chain seq x y z
N MET A 1 -22.27 3.79 2.81
CA MET A 1 -22.29 2.31 2.83
C MET A 1 -20.89 1.81 2.52
N ALA A 2 -20.40 0.83 3.29
CA ALA A 2 -19.08 0.21 3.08
C ALA A 2 -19.05 -0.54 1.73
N ARG A 3 -17.88 -0.62 1.08
CA ARG A 3 -17.71 -1.34 -0.20
C ARG A 3 -16.68 -2.46 -0.07
N PHE A 4 -16.95 -3.62 -0.67
CA PHE A 4 -16.05 -4.76 -0.77
C PHE A 4 -15.30 -4.76 -2.10
N SER A 5 -14.22 -5.54 -2.19
CA SER A 5 -13.58 -5.81 -3.49
C SER A 5 -14.44 -6.65 -4.43
N LEU A 6 -15.43 -7.39 -3.92
CA LEU A 6 -16.39 -8.12 -4.75
C LEU A 6 -17.41 -7.21 -5.45
N ASP A 7 -17.54 -5.96 -5.00
CA ASP A 7 -18.36 -4.93 -5.63
C ASP A 7 -17.64 -4.25 -6.79
N GLU A 8 -16.35 -4.54 -6.98
CA GLU A 8 -15.48 -3.96 -8.00
C GLU A 8 -15.49 -4.79 -9.29
N ILE A 9 -16.61 -5.43 -9.61
CA ILE A 9 -16.78 -6.27 -10.79
C ILE A 9 -17.66 -5.55 -11.80
N SER A 10 -17.15 -5.32 -13.00
CA SER A 10 -17.91 -4.74 -14.11
C SER A 10 -18.98 -5.70 -14.63
N ASP A 11 -19.91 -5.20 -15.46
CA ASP A 11 -20.91 -6.03 -16.17
C ASP A 11 -20.25 -7.10 -17.06
N THR A 12 -19.03 -6.83 -17.54
CA THR A 12 -18.21 -7.77 -18.30
C THR A 12 -17.59 -8.87 -17.44
N GLY A 13 -17.70 -8.81 -16.11
CA GLY A 13 -17.15 -9.78 -15.15
C GLY A 13 -15.67 -9.54 -14.82
N ALA A 14 -15.11 -8.39 -15.22
CA ALA A 14 -13.73 -8.00 -14.96
C ALA A 14 -13.62 -7.22 -13.64
N PHE A 15 -12.51 -7.41 -12.93
CA PHE A 15 -12.21 -6.64 -11.72
C PHE A 15 -11.66 -5.24 -12.07
N VAL A 16 -12.29 -4.19 -11.55
CA VAL A 16 -11.94 -2.78 -11.76
C VAL A 16 -11.73 -2.09 -10.41
N ARG A 17 -10.46 -1.88 -10.04
CA ARG A 17 -10.08 -1.29 -8.76
C ARG A 17 -10.51 0.18 -8.66
N SER A 18 -11.21 0.51 -7.58
CA SER A 18 -11.55 1.87 -7.17
C SER A 18 -10.31 2.62 -6.67
N ALA A 19 -10.21 3.91 -6.99
CA ALA A 19 -9.14 4.78 -6.54
C ALA A 19 -9.21 5.08 -5.02
N SER A 20 -8.04 5.37 -4.44
CA SER A 20 -7.85 5.90 -3.09
C SER A 20 -8.38 7.34 -2.97
N THR A 21 -8.84 7.73 -1.78
CA THR A 21 -9.63 8.95 -1.56
C THR A 21 -8.94 10.01 -0.70
N PHE A 22 -8.06 9.61 0.22
CA PHE A 22 -7.25 10.56 1.00
C PHE A 22 -5.91 10.73 0.29
N ARG A 23 -5.67 11.93 -0.24
CA ARG A 23 -4.57 12.22 -1.18
C ARG A 23 -3.76 13.46 -0.79
N ASN A 24 -3.78 13.83 0.48
CA ASN A 24 -2.96 14.94 0.95
C ASN A 24 -1.48 14.53 0.97
N TRP A 25 -0.61 15.53 0.96
CA TRP A 25 0.83 15.35 0.93
C TRP A 25 1.48 15.92 2.19
N ILE A 26 2.40 15.15 2.74
CA ILE A 26 3.45 15.69 3.60
C ILE A 26 4.39 16.46 2.69
N SER A 27 4.77 17.67 3.09
CA SER A 27 5.63 18.54 2.30
C SER A 27 6.52 19.39 3.20
N ARG A 28 7.77 19.60 2.79
CA ARG A 28 8.72 20.54 3.40
C ARG A 28 8.37 22.01 3.18
N ASP A 29 7.34 22.32 2.40
CA ASP A 29 6.88 23.69 2.20
C ASP A 29 6.51 24.36 3.53
N LEU A 30 6.92 25.62 3.70
CA LEU A 30 6.75 26.38 4.95
C LEU A 30 5.28 26.47 5.41
N ASN A 31 4.34 26.44 4.47
CA ASN A 31 2.90 26.54 4.73
C ASN A 31 2.18 25.19 4.60
N SER A 32 2.93 24.08 4.57
CA SER A 32 2.33 22.75 4.49
C SER A 32 1.44 22.50 5.70
N GLN A 33 0.21 22.02 5.46
CA GLN A 33 -0.66 21.52 6.53
C GLN A 33 -0.02 20.33 7.25
N PHE A 34 0.77 19.55 6.52
CA PHE A 34 1.45 18.35 6.97
C PHE A 34 2.98 18.49 6.76
N PRO A 35 3.69 19.21 7.65
CA PRO A 35 5.16 19.30 7.63
C PRO A 35 5.84 18.02 8.14
N PRO A 36 7.01 17.62 7.61
CA PRO A 36 7.71 16.39 7.99
C PRO A 36 8.36 16.48 9.38
N GLU A 37 7.53 16.34 10.42
CA GLU A 37 7.92 16.41 11.82
C GLU A 37 8.13 15.01 12.42
N SER A 38 9.29 14.81 13.06
CA SER A 38 9.56 13.58 13.80
C SER A 38 8.52 13.37 14.91
N GLY A 39 7.99 12.16 15.01
CA GLY A 39 7.01 11.79 16.01
C GLY A 39 5.59 12.30 15.73
N ARG A 40 5.30 12.96 14.60
CA ARG A 40 3.93 13.42 14.26
C ARG A 40 3.10 12.36 13.56
N TYR A 41 3.70 11.56 12.70
CA TYR A 41 2.96 10.65 11.83
C TYR A 41 2.94 9.22 12.36
N HIS A 42 1.91 8.49 11.96
CA HIS A 42 1.76 7.07 12.24
C HIS A 42 1.28 6.32 10.99
N LEU A 43 1.77 5.11 10.76
CA LEU A 43 1.40 4.29 9.61
C LEU A 43 0.63 3.05 10.06
N TYR A 44 -0.65 2.94 9.70
CA TYR A 44 -1.40 1.70 9.92
C TYR A 44 -1.29 0.77 8.71
N VAL A 45 -0.95 -0.49 8.97
CA VAL A 45 -0.60 -1.47 7.95
C VAL A 45 -1.20 -2.84 8.23
N SER A 46 -1.14 -3.72 7.24
CA SER A 46 -1.19 -5.16 7.47
C SER A 46 -0.02 -5.80 6.76
N TYR A 47 0.66 -6.75 7.42
CA TYR A 47 1.70 -7.55 6.78
C TYR A 47 1.17 -8.42 5.64
N ALA A 48 -0.13 -8.73 5.62
CA ALA A 48 -0.73 -9.45 4.49
C ALA A 48 -0.85 -8.57 3.23
N CYS A 49 -0.98 -7.25 3.38
CA CYS A 49 -1.26 -6.34 2.27
C CYS A 49 0.02 -5.95 1.50
N PRO A 50 0.12 -6.23 0.18
CA PRO A 50 1.29 -5.83 -0.61
C PRO A 50 1.42 -4.30 -0.74
N TRP A 51 0.30 -3.57 -0.80
CA TRP A 51 0.31 -2.10 -0.90
C TRP A 51 0.89 -1.47 0.38
N ALA A 52 0.49 -1.96 1.56
CA ALA A 52 1.02 -1.49 2.83
C ALA A 52 2.48 -1.91 3.04
N SER A 53 2.86 -3.10 2.55
CA SER A 53 4.24 -3.59 2.60
C SER A 53 5.23 -2.69 1.85
N ARG A 54 4.79 -1.96 0.80
CA ARG A 54 5.62 -0.95 0.13
C ARG A 54 6.00 0.18 1.09
N CYS A 55 5.02 0.69 1.82
CA CYS A 55 5.24 1.76 2.79
C CYS A 55 6.14 1.30 3.94
N LEU A 56 5.97 0.07 4.44
CA LEU A 56 6.88 -0.53 5.43
C LEU A 56 8.31 -0.70 4.90
N ALA A 57 8.47 -1.13 3.64
CA ALA A 57 9.79 -1.23 3.02
C ALA A 57 10.47 0.14 2.99
N TYR A 58 9.77 1.19 2.56
CA TYR A 58 10.30 2.56 2.57
C TYR A 58 10.61 3.08 3.96
N LEU A 59 9.72 2.83 4.93
CA LEU A 59 9.93 3.21 6.33
C LEU A 59 11.27 2.67 6.85
N ASN A 60 11.58 1.41 6.54
CA ASN A 60 12.83 0.76 6.96
C ASN A 60 14.03 1.18 6.12
N ILE A 61 13.92 1.16 4.79
CA ILE A 61 15.02 1.46 3.88
C ILE A 61 15.51 2.92 4.04
N LYS A 62 14.58 3.86 4.25
CA LYS A 62 14.93 5.26 4.54
C LYS A 62 15.35 5.49 6.00
N GLY A 63 15.21 4.50 6.88
CA GLY A 63 15.53 4.64 8.30
C GLY A 63 14.62 5.65 9.02
N LEU A 64 13.31 5.56 8.78
CA LEU A 64 12.29 6.45 9.34
C LEU A 64 11.60 5.91 10.59
N ASN A 65 11.99 4.72 11.06
CA ASN A 65 11.36 4.02 12.19
C ASN A 65 11.36 4.84 13.50
N LYS A 66 12.33 5.75 13.69
CA LYS A 66 12.37 6.66 14.85
C LYS A 66 11.43 7.87 14.70
N ALA A 67 11.11 8.25 13.48
CA ALA A 67 10.31 9.44 13.18
C ALA A 67 8.82 9.12 12.95
N ILE A 68 8.53 7.96 12.38
CA ILE A 68 7.17 7.53 12.03
C ILE A 68 6.94 6.16 12.68
N SER A 69 6.07 6.14 13.68
CA SER A 69 5.58 4.91 14.30
C SER A 69 4.65 4.15 13.33
N PHE A 70 4.49 2.84 13.49
CA PHE A 70 3.51 2.07 12.72
C PHE A 70 2.84 1.03 13.62
N SER A 71 1.63 0.61 13.24
CA SER A 71 0.88 -0.48 13.89
C SER A 71 0.27 -1.41 12.85
N ALA A 72 0.36 -2.71 13.13
CA ALA A 72 -0.12 -3.75 12.23
C ALA A 72 -1.43 -4.37 12.75
N VAL A 73 -2.42 -4.46 11.85
CA VAL A 73 -3.70 -5.16 12.08
C VAL A 73 -3.56 -6.66 11.84
N LYS A 74 -4.57 -7.43 12.28
CA LYS A 74 -4.66 -8.87 11.99
C LYS A 74 -4.61 -9.13 10.47
N PRO A 75 -4.06 -10.28 10.04
CA PRO A 75 -3.96 -10.62 8.62
C PRO A 75 -5.29 -11.10 8.01
N ILE A 76 -6.29 -11.44 8.84
CA ILE A 76 -7.58 -11.99 8.42
C ILE A 76 -8.66 -10.90 8.52
N PHE A 77 -9.55 -10.83 7.52
CA PHE A 77 -10.69 -9.92 7.55
C PHE A 77 -11.76 -10.42 8.50
N GLU A 78 -12.17 -9.53 9.41
CA GLU A 78 -13.20 -9.77 10.40
C GLU A 78 -14.28 -8.68 10.31
N ARG A 79 -15.44 -8.92 10.94
CA ARG A 79 -16.55 -7.97 10.91
C ARG A 79 -16.14 -6.67 11.61
N THR A 80 -16.34 -5.52 10.95
CA THR A 80 -15.84 -4.25 11.49
C THR A 80 -16.90 -3.42 12.21
N ASN A 81 -18.18 -3.76 12.06
CA ASN A 81 -19.29 -3.01 12.64
C ASN A 81 -20.50 -3.94 12.83
N GLU A 82 -21.29 -3.74 13.87
CA GLU A 82 -22.49 -4.53 14.17
C GLU A 82 -23.70 -4.17 13.29
N SER A 83 -23.70 -2.97 12.70
CA SER A 83 -24.80 -2.44 11.87
C SER A 83 -24.83 -2.93 10.43
N ASP A 84 -23.75 -3.57 9.96
CA ASP A 84 -23.67 -4.16 8.62
C ASP A 84 -22.81 -5.44 8.63
N ASP A 85 -22.77 -6.12 7.49
CA ASP A 85 -22.00 -7.37 7.31
C ASP A 85 -20.59 -7.11 6.77
N TYR A 86 -20.11 -5.86 6.84
CA TYR A 86 -18.80 -5.52 6.30
C TYR A 86 -17.66 -6.21 7.07
N LYS A 87 -16.79 -6.90 6.33
CA LYS A 87 -15.56 -7.49 6.84
C LYS A 87 -14.35 -6.75 6.30
N GLY A 88 -13.41 -6.44 7.18
CA GLY A 88 -12.21 -5.67 6.88
C GLY A 88 -11.14 -5.85 7.94
N TRP A 89 -10.22 -4.89 8.01
CA TRP A 89 -9.06 -4.94 8.89
C TRP A 89 -9.43 -4.62 10.34
N VAL A 90 -9.07 -5.53 11.25
CA VAL A 90 -9.36 -5.47 12.69
C VAL A 90 -8.06 -5.53 13.48
N PHE A 91 -7.94 -4.71 14.52
CA PHE A 91 -6.82 -4.76 15.46
C PHE A 91 -7.00 -5.93 16.43
N PRO A 92 -5.92 -6.59 16.88
CA PRO A 92 -6.02 -7.58 17.95
C PRO A 92 -6.42 -6.94 19.28
N GLU A 93 -7.04 -7.75 20.14
CA GLU A 93 -7.41 -7.36 21.51
C GLU A 93 -6.18 -7.26 22.43
N SER A 94 -5.10 -7.97 22.10
CA SER A 94 -3.84 -7.93 22.84
C SER A 94 -2.66 -8.20 21.91
N GLU A 95 -1.45 -7.76 22.32
CA GLU A 95 -0.20 -8.02 21.59
C GLU A 95 0.14 -9.51 21.43
N THR A 96 -0.51 -10.38 22.23
CA THR A 96 -0.29 -11.83 22.21
C THR A 96 -1.31 -12.60 21.37
N GLU A 97 -2.39 -11.96 20.90
CA GLU A 97 -3.46 -12.66 20.16
C GLU A 97 -2.96 -13.14 18.79
N VAL A 98 -2.32 -12.24 18.04
CA VAL A 98 -1.79 -12.52 16.69
C VAL A 98 -0.36 -12.01 16.61
N PRO A 99 0.64 -12.89 16.42
CA PRO A 99 2.04 -12.48 16.32
C PRO A 99 2.26 -11.39 15.29
N GLY A 100 2.88 -10.29 15.72
CA GLY A 100 3.20 -9.14 14.88
C GLY A 100 2.03 -8.17 14.63
N ALA A 101 0.82 -8.45 15.12
CA ALA A 101 -0.25 -7.47 15.18
C ALA A 101 -0.35 -6.89 16.59
N GLU A 102 -0.79 -5.64 16.70
CA GLU A 102 -0.88 -4.93 17.99
C GLU A 102 -2.16 -4.09 18.09
N PRO A 103 -2.75 -3.91 19.28
CA PRO A 103 -3.88 -3.01 19.48
C PRO A 103 -3.55 -1.57 19.06
N ASP A 104 -4.53 -0.79 18.59
CA ASP A 104 -4.32 0.64 18.33
C ASP A 104 -4.23 1.44 19.63
N MET A 105 -3.00 1.67 20.09
CA MET A 105 -2.74 2.46 21.30
C MET A 105 -2.90 3.98 21.08
N LEU A 106 -3.11 4.44 19.84
CA LEU A 106 -3.16 5.87 19.52
C LEU A 106 -4.58 6.43 19.59
N ASN A 107 -5.53 5.79 18.90
CA ASN A 107 -6.92 6.23 18.88
C ASN A 107 -7.84 5.28 19.65
N GLY A 108 -7.35 4.13 20.10
CA GLY A 108 -8.18 3.08 20.71
C GLY A 108 -9.11 2.42 19.70
N ALA A 109 -8.82 2.53 18.40
CA ALA A 109 -9.66 1.96 17.36
C ALA A 109 -9.59 0.43 17.39
N LYS A 110 -10.74 -0.23 17.24
CA LYS A 110 -10.82 -1.69 17.09
C LYS A 110 -10.66 -2.12 15.64
N THR A 111 -10.91 -1.21 14.70
CA THR A 111 -10.88 -1.51 13.26
C THR A 111 -10.30 -0.35 12.46
N ILE A 112 -9.76 -0.64 11.26
CA ILE A 112 -9.34 0.44 10.34
C ILE A 112 -10.52 1.30 9.90
N ARG A 113 -11.74 0.73 9.83
CA ARG A 113 -12.95 1.47 9.51
C ARG A 113 -13.16 2.64 10.47
N GLU A 114 -12.98 2.42 11.77
CA GLU A 114 -13.13 3.48 12.78
C GLU A 114 -12.14 4.64 12.54
N LEU A 115 -10.92 4.39 12.07
CA LEU A 115 -9.97 5.46 11.72
C LEU A 115 -10.47 6.35 10.57
N TYR A 116 -11.10 5.74 9.56
CA TYR A 116 -11.71 6.49 8.45
C TYR A 116 -12.94 7.28 8.94
N GLU A 117 -13.74 6.71 9.83
CA GLU A 117 -14.91 7.38 10.42
C GLU A 117 -14.50 8.55 11.33
N ILE A 118 -13.37 8.44 12.06
CA ILE A 118 -12.76 9.55 12.80
C ILE A 118 -12.31 10.66 11.83
N ALA A 119 -11.64 10.29 10.74
CA ALA A 119 -11.13 11.26 9.78
C ALA A 119 -12.23 11.93 8.94
N SER A 120 -13.36 11.24 8.71
CA SER A 120 -14.51 11.76 7.98
C SER A 120 -15.79 11.00 8.34
N ALA A 121 -16.69 11.67 9.07
CA ALA A 121 -17.98 11.11 9.48
C ALA A 121 -18.90 10.69 8.31
N ASN A 122 -18.67 11.26 7.12
CA ASN A 122 -19.44 10.97 5.90
C ASN A 122 -18.66 10.13 4.89
N TYR A 123 -17.62 9.42 5.34
CA TYR A 123 -16.81 8.60 4.44
C TYR A 123 -17.65 7.52 3.75
N THR A 124 -17.49 7.42 2.43
CA THR A 124 -18.05 6.34 1.63
C THR A 124 -16.93 5.76 0.77
N GLY A 125 -16.74 4.45 0.83
CA GLY A 125 -15.63 3.79 0.14
C GLY A 125 -15.19 2.51 0.82
N LYS A 126 -13.94 2.12 0.54
CA LYS A 126 -13.28 0.96 1.12
C LYS A 126 -12.37 1.41 2.26
N TYR A 127 -12.36 0.65 3.34
CA TYR A 127 -11.49 0.90 4.49
C TYR A 127 -10.17 0.15 4.29
N THR A 128 -9.24 0.77 3.55
CA THR A 128 -7.99 0.13 3.10
C THR A 128 -6.81 0.45 4.00
N VAL A 129 -5.81 -0.44 4.00
CA VAL A 129 -4.42 -0.16 4.40
C VAL A 129 -3.53 -0.07 3.15
N PRO A 130 -2.46 0.75 3.15
CA PRO A 130 -1.93 1.54 4.26
C PRO A 130 -2.79 2.77 4.59
N VAL A 131 -2.67 3.27 5.82
CA VAL A 131 -3.19 4.58 6.24
C VAL A 131 -2.04 5.38 6.85
N LEU A 132 -1.68 6.49 6.23
CA LEU A 132 -0.77 7.47 6.81
C LEU A 132 -1.58 8.47 7.64
N TRP A 133 -1.42 8.41 8.95
CA TRP A 133 -2.18 9.15 9.95
C TRP A 133 -1.38 10.33 10.52
N ASP A 134 -2.04 11.47 10.69
CA ASP A 134 -1.51 12.61 11.44
C ASP A 134 -2.03 12.58 12.87
N LYS A 135 -1.13 12.40 13.84
CA LYS A 135 -1.49 12.36 15.28
C LYS A 135 -1.92 13.73 15.82
N LYS A 136 -1.44 14.83 15.23
CA LYS A 136 -1.79 16.19 15.69
C LYS A 136 -3.20 16.56 15.24
N LEU A 137 -3.51 16.34 13.97
CA LEU A 137 -4.81 16.70 13.39
C LEU A 137 -5.85 15.58 13.50
N LYS A 138 -5.46 14.38 13.96
CA LYS A 138 -6.31 13.20 14.09
C LYS A 138 -7.07 12.90 12.81
N THR A 139 -6.34 12.84 11.70
CA THR A 139 -6.91 12.61 10.37
C THR A 139 -5.99 11.77 9.51
N ILE A 140 -6.55 11.21 8.43
CA ILE A 140 -5.79 10.51 7.40
C ILE A 140 -5.15 11.55 6.48
N VAL A 141 -3.83 11.54 6.42
CA VAL A 141 -3.07 12.32 5.42
C VAL A 141 -3.28 11.69 4.05
N ASN A 142 -2.96 10.40 3.93
CA ASN A 142 -2.94 9.71 2.66
C ASN A 142 -3.22 8.20 2.82
N ASN A 143 -3.97 7.60 1.90
CA ASN A 143 -4.21 6.16 1.83
C ASN A 143 -3.80 5.52 0.48
N GLU A 144 -2.99 6.23 -0.30
CA GLU A 144 -2.40 5.80 -1.56
C GLU A 144 -0.94 5.38 -1.36
N SER A 145 -0.69 4.07 -1.40
CA SER A 145 0.66 3.53 -1.17
C SER A 145 1.74 4.13 -2.08
N SER A 146 1.39 4.42 -3.35
CA SER A 146 2.35 4.95 -4.32
C SER A 146 2.78 6.38 -4.02
N GLU A 147 1.90 7.20 -3.44
CA GLU A 147 2.23 8.57 -3.01
C GLU A 147 2.97 8.55 -1.67
N ILE A 148 2.54 7.69 -0.73
CA ILE A 148 3.18 7.56 0.58
C ILE A 148 4.66 7.21 0.44
N ILE A 149 5.02 6.27 -0.44
CA ILE A 149 6.43 5.94 -0.65
C ILE A 149 7.23 7.11 -1.24
N ARG A 150 6.63 7.97 -2.09
CA ARG A 150 7.31 9.16 -2.60
C ARG A 150 7.54 10.19 -1.48
N MET A 151 6.55 10.39 -0.61
CA MET A 151 6.71 11.25 0.56
C MET A 151 7.85 10.76 1.47
N PHE A 152 7.90 9.45 1.75
CA PHE A 152 8.97 8.85 2.56
C PHE A 152 10.34 8.95 1.88
N ASN A 153 10.38 8.92 0.54
CA ASN A 153 11.61 9.02 -0.23
C ASN A 153 12.32 10.38 -0.05
N THR A 154 11.57 11.49 -0.02
CA THR A 154 12.15 12.84 -0.12
C THR A 154 11.81 13.78 1.03
N GLU A 155 10.58 13.77 1.53
CA GLU A 155 10.09 14.84 2.41
C GLU A 155 10.66 14.75 3.82
N PHE A 156 11.04 13.55 4.24
CA PHE A 156 11.66 13.31 5.54
C PHE A 156 13.20 13.27 5.50
N ASN A 157 13.85 13.67 4.41
CA ASN A 157 15.31 13.60 4.28
C ASN A 157 16.07 14.38 5.37
N SER A 158 15.47 15.40 6.01
CA SER A 158 16.11 16.10 7.13
C SER A 158 16.18 15.28 8.43
N ILE A 159 15.39 14.21 8.56
CA ILE A 159 15.29 13.39 9.77
C ILE A 159 15.53 11.88 9.52
N ALA A 160 15.60 11.47 8.26
CA ALA A 160 15.89 10.09 7.84
C ALA A 160 17.32 9.68 8.22
N GLU A 161 17.53 8.43 8.62
CA GLU A 161 18.89 7.89 8.85
C GLU A 161 19.64 7.65 7.53
N ASN A 162 18.91 7.41 6.43
CA ASN A 162 19.46 7.26 5.08
C ASN A 162 18.99 8.39 4.14
N PRO A 163 19.37 9.65 4.39
CA PRO A 163 18.78 10.81 3.72
C PRO A 163 19.24 10.95 2.26
N THR A 164 20.39 10.40 1.91
CA THR A 164 20.96 10.43 0.55
C THR A 164 20.45 9.31 -0.34
N LEU A 165 19.80 8.29 0.21
CA LEU A 165 19.23 7.20 -0.57
C LEU A 165 17.99 7.69 -1.30
N ASP A 166 18.02 7.66 -2.63
CA ASP A 166 16.91 8.05 -3.50
C ASP A 166 16.46 6.85 -4.34
N LEU A 167 15.24 6.38 -4.11
CA LEU A 167 14.63 5.25 -4.81
C LEU A 167 13.84 5.71 -6.06
N TYR A 168 13.82 7.01 -6.34
CA TYR A 168 13.23 7.62 -7.53
C TYR A 168 14.13 8.76 -8.10
N PRO A 169 15.39 8.45 -8.45
CA PRO A 169 16.35 9.44 -8.91
C PRO A 169 15.96 10.01 -10.29
N THR A 170 16.23 11.30 -10.50
CA THR A 170 15.85 12.06 -11.70
C THR A 170 16.19 11.37 -13.02
N ASP A 171 17.40 10.80 -13.13
CA ASP A 171 17.88 10.20 -14.38
C ASP A 171 17.16 8.89 -14.74
N LEU A 172 16.55 8.21 -13.77
CA LEU A 172 15.80 6.97 -13.99
C LEU A 172 14.28 7.16 -13.99
N LYS A 173 13.77 8.37 -13.71
CA LYS A 173 12.31 8.61 -13.58
C LYS A 173 11.50 8.10 -14.77
N PRO A 174 11.85 8.41 -16.04
CA PRO A 174 11.06 7.93 -17.18
C PRO A 174 10.98 6.40 -17.23
N GLN A 175 12.12 5.74 -17.04
CA GLN A 175 12.18 4.28 -17.03
C GLN A 175 11.40 3.67 -15.86
N ILE A 176 11.48 4.28 -14.68
CA ILE A 176 10.74 3.83 -13.49
C ILE A 176 9.23 3.98 -13.70
N ASP A 177 8.77 5.10 -14.23
CA ASP A 177 7.34 5.35 -14.42
C ASP A 177 6.75 4.41 -15.47
N ASP A 178 7.44 4.23 -16.60
CA ASP A 178 7.06 3.25 -17.62
C ASP A 178 7.03 1.83 -17.03
N THR A 179 8.03 1.50 -16.21
CA THR A 179 8.15 0.19 -15.58
C THR A 179 7.04 -0.06 -14.57
N ASN A 180 6.76 0.93 -13.74
CA ASN A 180 5.71 0.88 -12.74
C ASN A 180 4.32 0.72 -13.34
N GLU A 181 4.06 1.30 -14.51
CA GLU A 181 2.77 1.21 -15.17
C GLU A 181 2.46 -0.24 -15.57
N TRP A 182 3.36 -0.91 -16.30
CA TRP A 182 3.10 -2.30 -16.70
C TRP A 182 3.21 -3.27 -15.52
N ILE A 183 4.08 -3.03 -14.54
CA ILE A 183 4.14 -3.85 -13.31
C ILE A 183 2.83 -3.69 -12.52
N TYR A 184 2.30 -2.48 -12.39
CA TYR A 184 1.02 -2.29 -11.70
C TYR A 184 -0.11 -2.98 -12.45
N THR A 185 -0.26 -2.69 -13.73
CA THR A 185 -1.41 -3.12 -14.53
C THR A 185 -1.44 -4.63 -14.75
N SER A 186 -0.28 -5.24 -15.02
CA SER A 186 -0.16 -6.65 -15.41
C SER A 186 0.29 -7.58 -14.28
N ILE A 187 1.00 -7.10 -13.26
CA ILE A 187 1.50 -7.94 -12.15
C ILE A 187 0.77 -7.62 -10.86
N ASN A 188 0.99 -6.43 -10.28
CA ASN A 188 0.49 -6.11 -8.94
C ASN A 188 -1.04 -6.13 -8.87
N ASN A 189 -1.71 -5.57 -9.87
CA ASN A 189 -3.15 -5.63 -10.02
C ASN A 189 -3.58 -6.83 -10.89
N GLY A 190 -2.69 -7.37 -11.72
CA GLY A 190 -2.94 -8.53 -12.58
C GLY A 190 -3.35 -9.77 -11.80
N VAL A 191 -2.66 -10.08 -10.70
CA VAL A 191 -3.04 -11.20 -9.82
C VAL A 191 -4.43 -11.04 -9.23
N TYR A 192 -4.85 -9.81 -8.89
CA TYR A 192 -6.21 -9.54 -8.42
C TYR A 192 -7.23 -9.66 -9.56
N LYS A 193 -6.89 -9.22 -10.77
CA LYS A 193 -7.74 -9.41 -11.96
C LYS A 193 -7.99 -10.89 -12.24
N CYS A 194 -6.95 -11.73 -12.09
CA CYS A 194 -7.09 -13.18 -12.20
C CYS A 194 -7.99 -13.73 -11.09
N GLY A 195 -7.64 -13.47 -9.82
CA GLY A 195 -8.34 -14.06 -8.67
C GLY A 195 -9.79 -13.61 -8.48
N PHE A 196 -10.16 -12.41 -8.95
CA PHE A 196 -11.52 -11.89 -8.84
C PHE A 196 -12.35 -11.96 -10.12
N ALA A 197 -11.80 -12.42 -11.24
CA ALA A 197 -12.57 -12.60 -12.46
C ALA A 197 -13.74 -13.55 -12.23
N LYS A 198 -14.96 -13.15 -12.65
CA LYS A 198 -16.18 -13.98 -12.53
C LYS A 198 -16.54 -14.73 -13.81
N LYS A 199 -15.74 -14.58 -14.86
CA LYS A 199 -15.93 -15.23 -16.17
C LYS A 199 -14.59 -15.73 -16.72
N GLN A 200 -14.62 -16.80 -17.50
CA GLN A 200 -13.41 -17.45 -18.04
C GLN A 200 -12.60 -16.53 -18.96
N GLU A 201 -13.26 -15.76 -19.83
CA GLU A 201 -12.57 -14.87 -20.77
C GLU A 201 -11.78 -13.74 -20.07
N PRO A 202 -12.37 -12.96 -19.13
CA PRO A 202 -11.60 -12.02 -18.30
C PRO A 202 -10.44 -12.65 -17.53
N TYR A 203 -10.62 -13.88 -17.03
CA TYR A 203 -9.54 -14.63 -16.38
C TYR A 203 -8.41 -14.96 -17.36
N ASN A 204 -8.74 -15.54 -18.51
CA ASN A 204 -7.75 -15.92 -19.54
C ASN A 204 -6.94 -14.72 -20.02
N GLU A 205 -7.60 -13.57 -20.23
CA GLU A 205 -6.94 -12.33 -20.59
C GLU A 205 -5.98 -11.85 -19.50
N ALA A 206 -6.44 -11.78 -18.25
CA ALA A 206 -5.63 -11.35 -17.13
C ALA A 206 -4.42 -12.28 -16.90
N ALA A 207 -4.63 -13.60 -16.98
CA ALA A 207 -3.58 -14.60 -16.82
C ALA A 207 -2.52 -14.47 -17.91
N ARG A 208 -2.92 -14.32 -19.18
CA ARG A 208 -1.97 -14.12 -20.29
C ARG A 208 -1.13 -12.86 -20.11
N GLN A 209 -1.76 -11.75 -19.69
CA GLN A 209 -1.05 -10.50 -19.42
C GLN A 209 -0.07 -10.64 -18.24
N LEU A 210 -0.48 -11.34 -17.18
CA LEU A 210 0.34 -11.60 -16.00
C LEU A 210 1.58 -12.42 -16.35
N TYR A 211 1.41 -13.58 -16.96
CA TYR A 211 2.53 -14.45 -17.30
C TYR A 211 3.46 -13.83 -18.34
N GLY A 212 2.93 -13.14 -19.36
CA GLY A 212 3.77 -12.40 -20.31
C GLY A 212 4.56 -11.25 -19.66
N ALA A 213 4.02 -10.62 -18.62
CA ALA A 213 4.76 -9.62 -17.85
C ALA A 213 5.82 -10.24 -16.94
N LEU A 214 5.59 -11.45 -16.40
CA LEU A 214 6.60 -12.19 -15.63
C LEU A 214 7.75 -12.66 -16.53
N ASP A 215 7.46 -13.14 -17.75
CA ASP A 215 8.49 -13.47 -18.74
C ASP A 215 9.34 -12.24 -19.08
N LYS A 216 8.70 -11.07 -19.25
CA LYS A 216 9.40 -9.79 -19.44
C LYS A 216 10.29 -9.44 -18.24
N CYS A 217 9.84 -9.68 -17.01
CA CYS A 217 10.68 -9.48 -15.81
C CYS A 217 11.93 -10.38 -15.88
N GLU A 218 11.77 -11.67 -16.19
CA GLU A 218 12.87 -12.63 -16.30
C GLU A 218 13.88 -12.24 -17.40
N ASP A 219 13.38 -11.83 -18.56
CA ASP A 219 14.22 -11.35 -19.67
C ASP A 219 15.07 -10.13 -19.31
N ILE A 220 14.57 -9.27 -18.42
CA ILE A 220 15.32 -8.12 -17.91
C ILE A 220 16.30 -8.57 -16.83
N LEU A 221 15.80 -9.27 -15.80
CA LEU A 221 16.57 -9.61 -14.60
C LEU A 221 17.65 -10.69 -14.84
N SER A 222 17.55 -11.46 -15.92
CA SER A 222 18.63 -12.34 -16.38
C SER A 222 19.89 -11.57 -16.86
N LYS A 223 19.77 -10.26 -17.15
CA LYS A 223 20.85 -9.42 -17.70
C LYS A 223 21.35 -8.36 -16.72
N GLN A 224 20.57 -8.03 -15.70
CA GLN A 224 20.87 -6.95 -14.74
C GLN A 224 20.25 -7.25 -13.37
N ARG A 225 20.81 -6.63 -12.33
CA ARG A 225 20.43 -6.96 -10.94
C ARG A 225 19.05 -6.43 -10.53
N TYR A 226 18.60 -5.32 -11.09
CA TYR A 226 17.36 -4.62 -10.72
C TYR A 226 16.53 -4.30 -11.96
N ILE A 227 15.23 -4.08 -11.81
CA ILE A 227 14.30 -3.98 -12.95
C ILE A 227 14.53 -2.71 -13.79
N CYS A 228 15.08 -1.65 -13.18
CA CYS A 228 15.41 -0.39 -13.85
C CYS A 228 16.93 -0.12 -13.94
N GLY A 229 17.77 -1.16 -13.95
CA GLY A 229 19.21 -1.06 -14.19
C GLY A 229 20.05 -1.71 -13.08
N ASN A 230 21.08 -1.02 -12.63
CA ASN A 230 22.07 -1.53 -11.68
C ASN A 230 21.89 -1.03 -10.24
N THR A 231 20.86 -0.22 -9.99
CA THR A 231 20.54 0.31 -8.65
C THR A 231 19.12 -0.06 -8.27
N LEU A 232 18.91 -0.32 -6.97
CA LEU A 232 17.57 -0.51 -6.41
C LEU A 232 16.73 0.76 -6.58
N THR A 233 15.51 0.60 -7.07
CA THR A 233 14.53 1.66 -7.25
C THR A 233 13.19 1.27 -6.63
N GLU A 234 12.23 2.18 -6.66
CA GLU A 234 10.87 1.86 -6.24
C GLU A 234 10.20 0.78 -7.08
N ALA A 235 10.59 0.63 -8.36
CA ALA A 235 9.99 -0.34 -9.25
C ALA A 235 10.28 -1.76 -8.75
N ASP A 236 11.49 -1.99 -8.24
CA ASP A 236 11.89 -3.24 -7.60
C ASP A 236 11.04 -3.53 -6.35
N ILE A 237 10.83 -2.52 -5.50
CA ILE A 237 10.02 -2.67 -4.27
C ILE A 237 8.56 -2.97 -4.63
N ARG A 238 8.01 -2.27 -5.63
CA ARG A 238 6.64 -2.47 -6.10
C ARG A 238 6.45 -3.85 -6.74
N LEU A 239 7.45 -4.37 -7.43
CA LEU A 239 7.48 -5.73 -7.96
C LEU A 239 7.57 -6.77 -6.84
N PHE A 240 8.56 -6.61 -5.96
CA PHE A 240 8.90 -7.54 -4.89
C PHE A 240 7.71 -7.89 -4.00
N VAL A 241 6.90 -6.89 -3.60
CA VAL A 241 5.76 -7.14 -2.70
C VAL A 241 4.70 -8.07 -3.31
N THR A 242 4.64 -8.18 -4.64
CA THR A 242 3.79 -9.17 -5.30
C THR A 242 4.53 -10.51 -5.45
N LEU A 243 5.78 -10.50 -5.90
CA LEU A 243 6.54 -11.74 -6.14
C LEU A 243 6.70 -12.58 -4.86
N ILE A 244 6.98 -11.95 -3.72
CA ILE A 244 7.14 -12.65 -2.44
C ILE A 244 5.85 -13.34 -1.94
N ARG A 245 4.69 -13.00 -2.54
CA ARG A 245 3.39 -13.61 -2.24
C ARG A 245 2.92 -14.57 -3.34
N PHE A 246 3.68 -14.70 -4.41
CA PHE A 246 3.18 -15.30 -5.64
C PHE A 246 2.91 -16.80 -5.45
N ASP A 247 3.90 -17.58 -5.03
CA ASP A 247 3.76 -19.03 -4.88
C ASP A 247 2.78 -19.43 -3.77
N GLU A 248 2.71 -18.65 -2.69
CA GLU A 248 1.89 -18.95 -1.51
C GLU A 248 0.41 -18.59 -1.71
N ILE A 249 0.09 -17.60 -2.55
CA ILE A 249 -1.26 -17.00 -2.63
C ILE A 249 -1.74 -16.78 -4.07
N ALA A 250 -0.85 -16.39 -4.99
CA ALA A 250 -1.23 -15.74 -6.25
C ALA A 250 -0.94 -16.56 -7.53
N ARG A 251 -0.65 -17.86 -7.39
CA ARG A 251 -0.42 -18.77 -8.52
C ARG A 251 -1.69 -19.11 -9.29
#